data_AF-A0A4U3BA67-F1
#
_entry.id   AF-A0A4U3BA67-F1
#
_cell.length_a   1.000
_cell.length_b   1.000
_cell.length_c   1.000
_cell.angle_alpha   90.00
_cell.angle_beta   90.00
_cell.angle_gamma   90.00
#
_symmetry.space_group_name_H-M   'P 1'
#
loop_
_entity.id
_entity.type
_entity.pdbx_description
1 polymer ?
#
loop_
_entity_poly.entity_id
_entity_poly.type
_entity_poly.pdbx_seq_one_letter_code
_entity_poly.pdbx_strand_id
1 'polypeptide(L)'
;MGYLEQFARNRRRKEKSEVLTARLPHSLYAGFKTHCDDLGLSISEAVCLLVEREMTGLDNTFDEVATTKEYINNTDSSEDEVKTNTNAVKKNTRKNNPNTTRFTVKQWEVNDKLPCPICGEWKASGNFSRHAKTHGITTEQIFTEERYREKIELMVAELKN
;
A
#
# COMPACT_ATOMS: atom_id res chain seq x y z
N MET A 1 -36.77 26.54 -11.81
CA MET A 1 -35.84 25.55 -12.37
C MET A 1 -35.60 25.91 -13.83
N GLY A 2 -34.42 26.41 -14.17
CA GLY A 2 -34.05 26.83 -15.53
C GLY A 2 -33.64 25.65 -16.42
N TYR A 3 -33.75 25.81 -17.74
CA TYR A 3 -33.46 24.78 -18.75
C TYR A 3 -32.03 24.19 -18.67
N LEU A 4 -31.06 24.93 -18.12
CA LEU A 4 -29.69 24.44 -17.93
C LEU A 4 -29.48 23.73 -16.59
N GLU A 5 -30.37 23.94 -15.61
CA GLU A 5 -30.27 23.29 -14.28
C GLU A 5 -30.58 21.80 -14.34
N GLN A 6 -31.31 21.32 -15.35
CA GLN A 6 -31.54 19.88 -15.59
C GLN A 6 -30.30 19.13 -16.10
N PHE A 7 -29.35 19.86 -16.69
CA PHE A 7 -28.06 19.33 -17.14
C PHE A 7 -26.93 19.62 -16.14
N ALA A 8 -27.24 20.30 -15.04
CA ALA A 8 -26.30 20.49 -13.96
C ALA A 8 -25.88 19.10 -13.46
N ARG A 9 -24.58 18.79 -13.61
CA ARG A 9 -23.99 17.52 -13.14
C ARG A 9 -24.53 17.23 -11.76
N ASN A 10 -25.25 16.12 -11.64
CA ASN A 10 -25.88 15.71 -10.41
C ASN A 10 -24.77 15.43 -9.38
N ARG A 11 -24.41 16.43 -8.58
CA ARG A 11 -23.45 16.31 -7.46
C ARG A 11 -24.04 15.48 -6.31
N ARG A 12 -25.26 14.97 -6.47
CA ARG A 12 -25.94 14.13 -5.48
C ARG A 12 -25.29 12.75 -5.45
N ARG A 13 -24.36 12.62 -4.49
CA ARG A 13 -24.01 11.42 -3.74
C ARG A 13 -23.32 10.31 -4.55
N LYS A 14 -22.06 10.55 -4.94
CA LYS A 14 -21.10 9.45 -4.77
C LYS A 14 -20.99 9.22 -3.26
N GLU A 15 -21.20 8.00 -2.83
CA GLU A 15 -20.91 7.60 -1.46
C GLU A 15 -19.45 7.97 -1.13
N LYS A 16 -19.19 8.39 0.10
CA LYS A 16 -17.83 8.77 0.49
C LYS A 16 -16.96 7.53 0.41
N SER A 17 -15.90 7.55 -0.38
CA SER A 17 -14.91 6.48 -0.39
C SER A 17 -13.96 6.62 0.80
N GLU A 18 -13.67 5.51 1.45
CA GLU A 18 -12.62 5.41 2.47
C GLU A 18 -11.35 4.80 1.88
N VAL A 19 -10.19 5.23 2.38
CA VAL A 19 -8.89 4.71 1.93
C VAL A 19 -8.46 3.59 2.88
N LEU A 20 -8.37 2.38 2.35
CA LEU A 20 -7.85 1.22 3.07
C LEU A 20 -6.36 1.02 2.78
N THR A 21 -5.56 0.78 3.83
CA THR A 21 -4.17 0.33 3.70
C THR A 21 -4.02 -1.10 4.23
N ALA A 22 -3.64 -2.03 3.36
CA ALA A 22 -3.39 -3.42 3.71
C ALA A 22 -1.94 -3.82 3.43
N ARG A 23 -1.38 -4.73 4.24
CA ARG A 23 -0.05 -5.31 4.01
C ARG A 23 -0.21 -6.65 3.33
N LEU A 24 0.33 -6.77 2.12
CA LEU A 24 0.33 -8.00 1.34
C LEU A 24 1.76 -8.46 1.08
N PRO A 25 2.05 -9.77 1.11
CA PRO A 25 3.31 -10.29 0.59
C PRO A 25 3.51 -9.86 -0.87
N HIS A 26 4.75 -9.54 -1.24
CA HIS A 26 5.07 -9.03 -2.57
C HIS A 26 4.66 -10.01 -3.68
N SER A 27 4.89 -11.30 -3.48
CA SER A 27 4.51 -12.35 -4.44
C SER A 27 3.00 -12.39 -4.68
N LEU A 28 2.20 -12.25 -3.62
CA LEU A 28 0.74 -12.25 -3.71
C LEU A 28 0.24 -11.00 -4.45
N TYR A 29 0.78 -9.83 -4.11
CA TYR A 29 0.42 -8.58 -4.78
C TYR A 29 0.79 -8.60 -6.27
N ALA A 30 1.98 -9.11 -6.63
CA ALA A 30 2.41 -9.19 -8.01
C ALA A 30 1.49 -10.10 -8.85
N GLY A 31 1.11 -11.26 -8.32
CA GLY A 31 0.15 -12.15 -8.96
C GLY A 31 -1.23 -11.50 -9.12
N PHE A 32 -1.75 -10.89 -8.03
CA PHE A 32 -3.03 -10.20 -8.07
C PHE A 32 -3.06 -9.03 -9.06
N LYS A 33 -2.00 -8.22 -9.09
CA LYS A 33 -1.88 -7.10 -10.03
C LYS A 33 -1.88 -7.58 -11.48
N THR A 34 -1.09 -8.60 -11.79
CA THR A 34 -1.04 -9.18 -13.16
C THR A 34 -2.42 -9.67 -13.58
N HIS A 35 -3.12 -10.38 -12.68
CA HIS A 35 -4.48 -10.84 -12.94
C HIS A 35 -5.48 -9.69 -13.16
N CYS A 36 -5.38 -8.60 -12.41
CA CYS A 36 -6.21 -7.41 -12.63
C CYS A 36 -5.91 -6.75 -13.99
N ASP A 37 -4.62 -6.63 -14.34
CA ASP A 37 -4.16 -6.05 -15.60
C ASP A 37 -4.70 -6.88 -16.80
N ASP A 38 -4.66 -8.22 -16.71
CA ASP A 38 -5.19 -9.13 -17.72
C ASP A 38 -6.72 -8.99 -17.92
N LEU A 39 -7.45 -8.67 -16.84
CA LEU A 39 -8.89 -8.43 -16.87
C LEU A 39 -9.27 -6.98 -17.21
N GLY A 40 -8.29 -6.08 -17.36
CA GLY A 40 -8.52 -4.65 -17.59
C GLY A 40 -9.15 -3.92 -16.40
N LEU A 41 -8.99 -4.46 -15.19
CA LEU A 41 -9.52 -3.86 -13.96
C LEU A 41 -8.44 -3.06 -13.23
N SER A 42 -8.82 -1.93 -12.64
CA SER A 42 -7.97 -1.30 -11.64
C SER A 42 -7.96 -2.14 -10.36
N ILE A 43 -6.85 -2.07 -9.61
CA ILE A 43 -6.71 -2.74 -8.31
C ILE A 43 -7.86 -2.33 -7.36
N SER A 44 -8.27 -1.07 -7.37
CA SER A 44 -9.37 -0.58 -6.54
C SER A 44 -10.71 -1.19 -6.94
N GLU A 45 -11.01 -1.32 -8.23
CA GLU A 45 -12.25 -1.94 -8.71
C GLU A 45 -12.28 -3.42 -8.35
N ALA A 46 -11.18 -4.14 -8.59
CA ALA A 46 -11.07 -5.54 -8.23
C ALA A 46 -11.27 -5.77 -6.72
N VAL A 47 -10.69 -4.92 -5.86
CA VAL A 47 -10.89 -4.99 -4.41
C VAL A 47 -12.34 -4.70 -4.02
N CYS A 48 -12.97 -3.67 -4.59
CA CYS A 48 -14.38 -3.37 -4.33
C CYS A 48 -15.28 -4.56 -4.71
N LEU A 49 -15.09 -5.15 -5.89
CA LEU A 49 -15.86 -6.30 -6.36
C LEU A 49 -15.68 -7.53 -5.46
N LEU A 50 -14.46 -7.80 -5.00
CA LEU A 50 -14.20 -8.90 -4.07
C LEU A 50 -14.85 -8.67 -2.71
N VAL A 51 -14.79 -7.45 -2.19
CA VAL A 51 -15.46 -7.09 -0.92
C VAL A 51 -16.97 -7.19 -1.06
N GLU A 52 -17.56 -6.67 -2.14
CA GLU A 52 -18.99 -6.78 -2.41
C GLU A 52 -19.44 -8.24 -2.53
N ARG A 53 -18.68 -9.08 -3.23
CA ARG A 53 -18.95 -10.51 -3.34
C ARG A 53 -18.94 -11.19 -1.98
N GLU A 54 -17.92 -10.92 -1.16
CA GLU A 54 -17.81 -11.48 0.18
C GLU A 54 -18.98 -11.04 1.09
N MET A 55 -19.37 -9.77 1.00
CA MET A 55 -20.45 -9.20 1.83
C MET A 55 -21.85 -9.66 1.41
N THR A 56 -22.03 -9.97 0.12
CA THR A 56 -23.33 -10.40 -0.42
C THR A 56 -23.54 -11.91 -0.31
N GLY A 57 -22.49 -12.69 -0.04
CA GLY A 57 -22.57 -14.15 0.06
C GLY A 57 -23.05 -14.81 -1.23
N LEU A 58 -22.94 -14.12 -2.38
CA LEU A 58 -23.27 -14.66 -3.69
C LEU A 58 -22.17 -15.64 -4.10
N ASP A 59 -22.32 -16.87 -3.66
CA ASP A 59 -21.73 -18.03 -4.30
C ASP A 59 -22.39 -18.18 -5.67
N ASN A 60 -21.91 -17.40 -6.64
CA ASN A 60 -22.21 -17.64 -8.03
C ASN A 60 -21.56 -18.99 -8.40
N THR A 61 -22.33 -20.06 -8.23
CA THR A 61 -22.22 -21.30 -8.98
C THR A 61 -22.40 -20.93 -10.45
N PHE A 62 -21.32 -20.49 -11.09
CA PHE A 62 -21.21 -20.58 -12.54
C PHE A 62 -20.96 -22.05 -12.85
N ASP A 63 -22.05 -22.76 -13.11
CA ASP A 63 -22.03 -24.07 -13.72
C ASP A 63 -21.56 -23.94 -15.19
N GLU A 64 -20.83 -24.97 -15.65
CA GLU A 64 -20.31 -25.20 -17.00
C GLU A 64 -19.25 -24.24 -17.60
N VAL A 65 -17.97 -24.61 -17.55
CA VAL A 65 -17.31 -25.50 -18.54
C VAL A 65 -15.85 -25.79 -18.08
N ALA A 66 -15.64 -27.07 -17.72
CA ALA A 66 -14.41 -27.87 -17.76
C ALA A 66 -13.02 -27.18 -17.70
N THR A 67 -12.28 -27.37 -16.60
CA THR A 67 -11.13 -28.30 -16.62
C THR A 67 -10.89 -28.87 -15.23
N THR A 68 -10.97 -30.19 -15.15
CA THR A 68 -10.71 -31.06 -14.01
C THR A 68 -9.36 -30.81 -13.36
N LYS A 69 -9.34 -30.54 -12.05
CA LYS A 69 -8.37 -31.15 -11.12
C LYS A 69 -9.08 -31.47 -9.81
N GLU A 70 -9.18 -32.77 -9.59
CA GLU A 70 -9.84 -33.48 -8.51
C GLU A 70 -9.37 -32.97 -7.13
N TYR A 71 -10.33 -32.56 -6.31
CA TYR A 71 -10.13 -32.48 -4.86
C TYR A 71 -10.47 -33.87 -4.31
N ILE A 72 -9.44 -34.67 -4.02
CA ILE A 72 -9.61 -35.95 -3.34
C ILE A 72 -10.00 -35.63 -1.89
N ASN A 73 -11.30 -35.73 -1.61
CA ASN A 73 -11.82 -36.02 -0.29
C ASN A 73 -11.84 -37.53 -0.08
N ASN A 74 -11.33 -37.97 1.06
CA ASN A 74 -11.63 -39.20 1.77
C ASN A 74 -10.86 -39.03 3.08
N THR A 75 -11.44 -39.06 4.28
CA THR A 75 -12.44 -39.92 4.93
C THR A 75 -12.52 -39.36 6.36
N ASP A 76 -13.48 -39.53 7.24
CA ASP A 76 -14.74 -40.26 7.39
C ASP A 76 -15.28 -39.71 8.74
N SER A 77 -16.61 -39.72 8.94
CA SER A 77 -17.33 -39.92 10.22
C SER A 77 -16.92 -39.06 11.44
N SER A 78 -17.78 -38.44 12.23
CA SER A 78 -19.20 -38.58 12.52
C SER A 78 -19.48 -37.52 13.60
N GLU A 79 -20.65 -36.91 13.51
CA GLU A 79 -21.51 -36.43 14.61
C GLU A 79 -20.92 -35.70 15.85
N ASP A 80 -21.62 -34.60 16.10
CA ASP A 80 -21.93 -34.00 17.39
C ASP A 80 -21.06 -32.89 17.98
N GLU A 81 -21.84 -31.95 18.51
CA GLU A 81 -21.53 -30.58 18.88
C GLU A 81 -20.48 -30.42 20.00
N VAL A 82 -20.14 -29.14 20.24
CA VAL A 82 -19.85 -28.54 21.56
C VAL A 82 -18.40 -28.09 21.81
N LYS A 83 -18.24 -26.75 21.66
CA LYS A 83 -17.53 -25.77 22.53
C LYS A 83 -16.00 -25.78 22.66
N THR A 84 -15.45 -24.61 22.29
CA THR A 84 -14.41 -23.80 22.97
C THR A 84 -13.21 -24.52 23.58
N ASN A 85 -12.02 -24.27 23.03
CA ASN A 85 -10.90 -23.55 23.70
C ASN A 85 -9.63 -23.68 22.85
N THR A 86 -9.26 -22.60 22.16
CA THR A 86 -7.97 -22.49 21.46
C THR A 86 -6.82 -22.42 22.47
N ASN A 87 -6.10 -23.54 22.65
CA ASN A 87 -4.77 -23.51 23.24
C ASN A 87 -3.76 -23.05 22.19
N ALA A 88 -3.16 -21.88 22.44
CA ALA A 88 -2.17 -21.27 21.57
C ALA A 88 -0.88 -22.10 21.50
N VAL A 89 -0.63 -22.75 20.36
CA VAL A 89 0.67 -23.35 20.06
C VAL A 89 1.62 -22.25 19.58
N LYS A 90 2.51 -21.79 20.47
CA LYS A 90 3.68 -20.98 20.10
C LYS A 90 4.58 -21.81 19.16
N LYS A 91 4.47 -21.60 17.86
CA LYS A 91 5.50 -22.05 16.92
C LYS A 91 6.65 -21.05 16.94
N ASN A 92 7.80 -21.54 17.38
CA ASN A 92 9.08 -20.85 17.38
C ASN A 92 9.40 -20.33 15.97
N THR A 93 9.22 -19.03 15.74
CA THR A 93 9.65 -18.36 14.53
C THR A 93 11.18 -18.40 14.50
N ARG A 94 11.75 -19.11 13.52
CA ARG A 94 13.17 -18.96 13.17
C ARG A 94 13.44 -17.47 12.98
N LYS A 95 14.41 -16.95 13.73
CA LYS A 95 14.90 -15.57 13.65
C LYS A 95 15.13 -15.19 12.18
N ASN A 96 14.25 -14.35 11.63
CA ASN A 96 14.56 -13.67 10.38
C ASN A 96 15.68 -12.68 10.65
N ASN A 97 16.69 -12.72 9.78
CA ASN A 97 17.89 -11.91 9.85
C ASN A 97 17.53 -10.41 9.96
N PRO A 98 17.91 -9.70 11.04
CA PRO A 98 17.43 -8.34 11.32
C PRO A 98 18.06 -7.21 10.49
N ASN A 99 18.92 -7.53 9.52
CA ASN A 99 19.85 -6.54 8.96
C ASN A 99 19.44 -5.93 7.60
N THR A 100 18.21 -5.43 7.47
CA THR A 100 17.93 -4.40 6.44
C THR A 100 17.94 -3.03 7.12
N THR A 101 19.09 -2.36 7.13
CA THR A 101 19.20 -0.98 7.59
C THR A 101 18.45 -0.08 6.61
N ARG A 102 17.20 0.27 6.93
CA ARG A 102 16.41 1.23 6.14
C ARG A 102 17.13 2.58 6.18
N PHE A 103 17.41 3.16 5.01
CA PHE A 103 17.94 4.52 4.90
C PHE A 103 16.95 5.52 5.52
N THR A 104 17.42 6.36 6.46
CA THR A 104 16.60 7.35 7.16
C THR A 104 17.22 8.74 7.07
N VAL A 105 16.39 9.74 6.81
CA VAL A 105 16.78 11.16 6.71
C VAL A 105 16.52 11.96 7.98
N LYS A 106 16.06 11.31 9.06
CA LYS A 106 15.66 11.96 10.33
C LYS A 106 16.77 12.82 10.94
N GLN A 107 18.04 12.47 10.74
CA GLN A 107 19.17 13.23 11.28
C GLN A 107 19.33 14.63 10.66
N TRP A 108 18.75 14.83 9.47
CA TRP A 108 18.81 16.08 8.71
C TRP A 108 17.50 16.88 8.79
N GLU A 109 16.49 16.35 9.47
CA GLU A 109 15.15 16.93 9.55
C GLU A 109 15.09 18.01 10.63
N VAL A 110 14.57 19.18 10.26
CA VAL A 110 14.34 20.30 11.17
C VAL A 110 12.94 20.84 10.90
N ASN A 111 12.08 20.87 11.93
CA ASN A 111 10.69 21.33 11.85
C ASN A 111 9.89 20.66 10.70
N ASP A 112 9.97 19.33 10.60
CA ASP A 112 9.34 18.51 9.55
C ASP A 112 9.75 18.87 8.12
N LYS A 113 10.88 19.56 7.97
CA LYS A 113 11.46 19.97 6.69
C LYS A 113 12.86 19.42 6.54
N LEU A 114 13.22 19.16 5.29
CA LEU A 114 14.53 18.70 4.86
C LEU A 114 15.14 19.75 3.94
N PRO A 115 16.45 20.02 4.08
CA PRO A 115 17.16 20.96 3.21
C PRO A 115 17.40 20.32 1.85
N CYS A 116 17.19 21.08 0.78
CA CYS A 116 17.61 20.70 -0.55
C CYS A 116 18.87 21.52 -0.95
N PRO A 117 20.05 20.90 -1.05
CA PRO A 117 21.29 21.60 -1.38
C PRO A 117 21.34 22.07 -2.85
N ILE A 118 20.49 21.53 -3.72
CA ILE A 118 20.46 21.89 -5.14
C ILE A 118 19.76 23.23 -5.35
N CYS A 119 18.57 23.40 -4.78
CA CYS A 119 17.82 24.65 -4.90
C CYS A 119 18.01 25.61 -3.70
N GLY A 120 18.63 25.16 -2.61
CA GLY A 120 18.81 25.97 -1.40
C GLY A 120 17.52 26.18 -0.59
N GLU A 121 16.49 25.37 -0.85
CA GLU A 121 15.18 25.52 -0.20
C GLU A 121 14.92 24.40 0.81
N TRP A 122 14.09 24.72 1.81
CA TRP A 122 13.54 23.75 2.74
C TRP A 122 12.23 23.17 2.21
N LYS A 123 12.14 21.85 2.12
CA LYS A 123 10.96 21.14 1.62
C LYS A 123 10.39 20.22 2.69
N ALA A 124 9.07 20.06 2.69
CA ALA A 124 8.40 19.17 3.64
C ALA A 124 8.94 17.74 3.53
N SER A 125 9.30 17.14 4.66
CA SER A 125 9.92 15.82 4.76
C SER A 125 9.11 14.73 4.04
N GLY A 126 7.78 14.72 4.25
CA GLY A 126 6.87 13.77 3.60
C GLY A 126 6.78 13.88 2.07
N ASN A 127 7.16 15.02 1.49
CA ASN A 127 7.13 15.25 0.04
C ASN A 127 8.53 15.41 -0.57
N PHE A 128 9.60 15.25 0.22
CA PHE A 128 10.96 15.50 -0.23
C PHE A 128 11.38 14.57 -1.36
N SER A 129 10.99 13.29 -1.32
CA SER A 129 11.29 12.34 -2.40
C SER A 129 10.63 12.71 -3.74
N ARG A 130 9.50 13.42 -3.72
CA ARG A 130 8.90 13.96 -4.95
C ARG A 130 9.69 15.17 -5.45
N HIS A 131 10.19 15.99 -4.54
CA HIS A 131 11.07 17.11 -4.89
C HIS A 131 12.42 16.65 -5.42
N ALA A 132 13.07 15.65 -4.82
CA ALA A 132 14.36 15.12 -5.30
C ALA A 132 14.29 14.68 -6.78
N LYS A 133 13.15 14.10 -7.20
CA LYS A 133 12.90 13.71 -8.59
C LYS A 133 12.90 14.89 -9.57
N THR A 134 12.58 16.12 -9.14
CA THR A 134 12.66 17.30 -10.02
C THR A 134 14.09 17.64 -10.41
N HIS A 135 15.06 17.18 -9.60
CA HIS A 135 16.50 17.32 -9.86
C HIS A 135 17.11 16.06 -10.51
N GLY A 136 16.28 15.06 -10.84
CA GLY A 136 16.73 13.82 -11.46
C GLY A 136 17.54 12.90 -10.53
N ILE A 137 17.48 13.10 -9.21
CA ILE A 137 18.23 12.31 -8.23
C ILE A 137 17.34 11.77 -7.10
N THR A 138 17.84 10.79 -6.35
CA THR A 138 17.11 10.20 -5.23
C THR A 138 17.39 10.95 -3.92
N THR A 139 16.46 10.82 -2.97
CA THR A 139 16.67 11.34 -1.61
C THR A 139 17.92 10.76 -0.95
N GLU A 140 18.20 9.48 -1.18
CA GLU A 140 19.42 8.83 -0.66
C GLU A 140 20.67 9.51 -1.20
N GLN A 141 20.77 9.69 -2.52
CA GLN A 141 21.89 10.38 -3.17
C GLN A 141 22.13 11.79 -2.59
N ILE A 142 21.08 12.56 -2.34
CA ILE A 142 21.20 13.91 -1.76
C ILE A 142 21.91 13.88 -0.40
N PHE A 143 21.63 12.88 0.43
CA PHE A 143 22.07 12.82 1.83
C PHE A 143 23.25 11.85 2.06
N THR A 144 23.68 11.10 1.05
CA THR A 144 24.87 10.22 1.11
C THR A 144 26.05 10.75 0.30
N GLU A 145 25.82 11.53 -0.75
CA GLU A 145 26.90 12.03 -1.59
C GLU A 145 27.65 13.19 -0.92
N GLU A 146 28.98 13.09 -0.91
CA GLU A 146 29.86 14.05 -0.24
C GLU A 146 29.73 15.48 -0.79
N ARG A 147 29.48 15.62 -2.11
CA ARG A 147 29.28 16.91 -2.79
C ARG A 147 28.13 17.76 -2.23
N TYR A 148 27.18 17.15 -1.52
CA TYR A 148 26.01 17.82 -0.96
C TYR A 148 26.10 18.00 0.55
N ARG A 149 26.99 17.27 1.20
CA ARG A 149 27.05 17.15 2.65
C ARG A 149 27.33 18.47 3.35
N GLU A 150 28.36 19.18 2.91
CA GLU A 150 28.75 20.48 3.50
C GLU A 150 27.61 21.50 3.44
N LYS A 151 26.92 21.57 2.30
CA LYS A 151 25.79 22.49 2.10
C LYS A 151 24.58 22.11 2.94
N ILE A 152 24.30 20.82 3.12
CA ILE A 152 23.25 20.34 4.02
C ILE A 152 23.58 20.69 5.47
N GLU A 153 24.82 20.46 5.91
CA GLU A 153 25.28 20.77 7.27
C GLU A 153 25.16 22.27 7.57
N LEU A 154 25.56 23.14 6.64
CA LEU A 154 25.40 24.59 6.76
C LEU A 154 23.93 25.01 6.89
N MET A 155 23.05 24.54 6.01
CA MET A 155 21.62 24.86 6.08
C MET A 155 21.02 24.42 7.42
N VAL A 156 21.34 23.20 7.87
CA VAL A 156 20.85 22.68 9.16
C VAL A 156 21.37 23.49 10.34
N ALA A 157 22.62 23.96 10.30
CA ALA A 157 23.17 24.84 11.33
C ALA A 157 22.49 26.21 11.36
N GLU A 158 22.21 26.80 10.20
CA GLU A 158 21.52 28.10 10.09
C GLU A 158 20.10 28.08 10.66
N LEU A 159 19.37 26.98 10.50
CA LEU A 159 17.99 26.88 11.00
C LEU A 159 17.88 26.44 12.47
N LYS A 160 18.98 25.93 13.05
CA LYS A 160 19.05 25.54 14.47
C LYS A 160 19.51 26.68 15.40
N ASN A 161 20.14 27.72 14.84
CA ASN A 161 20.50 28.95 15.54
C ASN A 161 19.32 29.94 15.54
#